data_AF-A0A2S9Y625-F1
#
_entry.id   AF-A0A2S9Y625-F1
#
_cell.length_a   1.000
_cell.length_b   1.000
_cell.length_c   1.000
_cell.angle_alpha   90.00
_cell.angle_beta   90.00
_cell.angle_gamma   90.00
#
_symmetry.space_group_name_H-M   'P 1'
#
loop_
_entity.id
_entity.type
_entity.pdbx_description
1 polymer ?
#
loop_
_entity_poly.entity_id
_entity_poly.type
_entity_poly.pdbx_seq_one_letter_code
_entity_poly.pdbx_strand_id
1 'polypeptide(L)'
;MSVVTALGCGDLDERQRFEPAVGVLEIVQTIPAAGAVDADPLTQIDLCMSAEVDPRVLDSFDATLHSAELTFDVEHEVQLFSWRGPGSRSALADARWCPGSVLSLTPSGVLQPGLTYRIQLRPALLGWAGEALDTDADGWSPNADGDLRWFLEFRVAGSPGDDAPDDVPALDVGPTLTQLFEPGELFDPQRAACGCHQGTDELASARLDLSDPQIAWEQLVLRTGTESTGAVMVSPRRPSESYLIHKLLRTDSGEPLHAVRGGPMPPDAPLPHADLVRVAHWIASGALQ
;
A
#
# COMPACT_ATOMS: atom_id res chain seq x y z
N MET A 1 -59.11 -4.28 -2.11
CA MET A 1 -58.41 -2.98 -2.16
C MET A 1 -56.99 -3.24 -1.67
N SER A 2 -56.06 -3.36 -2.61
CA SER A 2 -54.69 -3.79 -2.35
C SER A 2 -53.83 -2.63 -1.87
N VAL A 3 -53.06 -2.91 -0.82
CA VAL A 3 -52.04 -2.04 -0.23
C VAL A 3 -50.85 -1.95 -1.18
N VAL A 4 -50.43 -0.72 -1.48
CA VAL A 4 -49.18 -0.43 -2.18
C VAL A 4 -48.04 -0.66 -1.18
N THR A 5 -47.16 -1.61 -1.47
CA THR A 5 -45.87 -1.76 -0.77
C THR A 5 -44.78 -1.18 -1.66
N ALA A 6 -44.14 -0.11 -1.17
CA ALA A 6 -42.91 0.42 -1.72
C ALA A 6 -41.78 -0.59 -1.50
N LEU A 7 -41.05 -0.95 -2.56
CA LEU A 7 -39.78 -1.65 -2.45
C LEU A 7 -38.66 -0.63 -2.60
N GLY A 8 -37.85 -0.57 -1.54
CA GLY A 8 -36.79 0.40 -1.32
C GLY A 8 -35.48 0.09 -2.04
N CYS A 9 -34.55 1.01 -1.81
CA CYS A 9 -33.21 1.07 -2.34
C CYS A 9 -32.32 -0.10 -1.89
N GLY A 10 -31.54 -0.62 -2.85
CA GLY A 10 -30.16 -1.10 -2.67
C GLY A 10 -29.94 -2.22 -1.66
N ASP A 11 -30.19 -3.45 -2.07
CA ASP A 11 -29.50 -4.60 -1.50
C ASP A 11 -28.03 -4.56 -1.97
N LEU A 12 -27.10 -4.41 -1.04
CA LEU A 12 -25.67 -4.63 -1.28
C LEU A 12 -25.51 -6.12 -1.56
N ASP A 13 -25.14 -6.47 -2.78
CA ASP A 13 -24.88 -7.83 -3.23
C ASP A 13 -23.72 -8.41 -2.40
N GLU A 14 -24.02 -9.06 -1.28
CA GLU A 14 -23.14 -9.90 -0.45
C GLU A 14 -22.74 -11.18 -1.18
N ARG A 15 -22.40 -11.10 -2.46
CA ARG A 15 -21.74 -12.21 -3.15
C ARG A 15 -20.34 -12.31 -2.60
N GLN A 16 -20.15 -13.29 -1.74
CA GLN A 16 -18.88 -13.88 -1.38
C GLN A 16 -18.04 -14.02 -2.66
N ARG A 17 -17.14 -13.05 -2.88
CA ARG A 17 -16.41 -12.87 -4.14
C ARG A 17 -15.28 -13.87 -4.32
N PHE A 18 -14.84 -14.48 -3.22
CA PHE A 18 -13.72 -15.39 -3.16
C PHE A 18 -14.22 -16.79 -2.80
N GLU A 19 -13.85 -17.80 -3.59
CA GLU A 19 -13.68 -19.13 -2.99
C GLU A 19 -12.52 -18.99 -1.99
N PRO A 20 -12.62 -19.53 -0.76
CA PRO A 20 -11.58 -19.35 0.24
C PRO A 20 -10.23 -19.81 -0.33
N ALA A 21 -9.34 -18.85 -0.58
CA ALA A 21 -7.99 -19.14 -0.95
C ALA A 21 -7.35 -19.93 0.20
N VAL A 22 -6.68 -21.02 -0.13
CA VAL A 22 -6.01 -21.90 0.81
C VAL A 22 -4.74 -21.20 1.29
N GLY A 23 -4.86 -20.30 2.25
CA GLY A 23 -3.74 -19.53 2.77
C GLY A 23 -4.11 -18.67 3.98
N VAL A 24 -3.09 -18.27 4.73
CA VAL A 24 -3.19 -17.29 5.81
C VAL A 24 -2.24 -16.13 5.52
N LEU A 25 -2.65 -14.94 5.91
CA LEU A 25 -1.84 -13.74 5.85
C LEU A 25 -1.09 -13.61 7.19
N GLU A 26 0.23 -13.50 7.16
CA GLU A 26 1.05 -13.43 8.37
C GLU A 26 1.71 -12.06 8.49
N ILE A 27 1.95 -11.60 9.73
CA ILE A 27 2.85 -10.49 10.02
C ILE A 27 4.26 -11.09 10.17
N VAL A 28 5.09 -10.95 9.15
CA VAL A 28 6.40 -11.64 9.10
C VAL A 28 7.50 -10.83 9.78
N GLN A 29 7.37 -9.52 9.82
CA GLN A 29 8.34 -8.60 10.44
C GLN A 29 7.67 -7.29 10.83
N THR A 30 8.18 -6.66 11.88
CA THR A 30 7.75 -5.33 12.32
C THR A 30 8.94 -4.40 12.42
N ILE A 31 8.70 -3.11 12.15
CA ILE A 31 9.68 -2.04 12.31
C ILE A 31 8.98 -0.89 13.03
N PRO A 32 9.33 -0.53 14.27
CA PRO A 32 10.32 -1.18 15.11
C PRO A 32 10.03 -2.66 15.38
N ALA A 33 11.08 -3.44 15.64
CA ALA A 33 10.93 -4.83 16.04
C ALA A 33 10.20 -4.93 17.40
N ALA A 34 9.46 -6.02 17.61
CA ALA A 34 8.81 -6.28 18.90
C ALA A 34 9.83 -6.30 20.04
N GLY A 35 9.57 -5.50 21.08
CA GLY A 35 10.45 -5.33 22.23
C GLY A 35 11.70 -4.48 21.97
N ALA A 36 11.80 -3.76 20.84
CA ALA A 36 12.88 -2.81 20.60
C ALA A 36 12.94 -1.76 21.72
N VAL A 37 14.16 -1.40 22.15
CA VAL A 37 14.38 -0.51 23.31
C VAL A 37 14.95 0.87 22.93
N ASP A 38 15.24 1.05 21.65
CA ASP A 38 15.98 2.15 21.07
C ASP A 38 15.38 2.59 19.72
N ALA A 39 14.06 2.53 19.59
CA ALA A 39 13.37 2.97 18.38
C ALA A 39 13.58 4.48 18.14
N ASP A 40 13.73 4.87 16.87
CA ASP A 40 13.86 6.28 16.48
C ASP A 40 12.55 7.04 16.81
N PRO A 41 12.61 8.21 17.48
CA PRO A 41 11.45 9.09 17.69
C PRO A 41 10.65 9.42 16.41
N LEU A 42 11.33 9.44 15.26
CA LEU A 42 10.76 9.74 13.94
C LEU A 42 10.31 8.48 13.20
N THR A 43 10.41 7.29 13.80
CA THR A 43 10.05 6.04 13.13
C THR A 43 8.60 6.07 12.66
N GLN A 44 8.41 5.59 11.42
CA GLN A 44 7.13 5.07 10.97
C GLN A 44 7.02 3.62 11.45
N ILE A 45 5.84 3.18 11.88
CA ILE A 45 5.67 1.78 12.25
C ILE A 45 5.21 0.99 11.03
N ASP A 46 6.01 0.02 10.60
CA ASP A 46 5.71 -0.85 9.47
C ASP A 46 5.47 -2.28 9.93
N LEU A 47 4.36 -2.86 9.46
CA LEU A 47 4.02 -4.27 9.56
C LEU A 47 4.22 -4.88 8.18
N CYS A 48 5.21 -5.73 8.06
CA CYS A 48 5.46 -6.46 6.83
C CYS A 48 4.61 -7.72 6.79
N MET A 49 3.88 -7.89 5.70
CA MET A 49 2.94 -8.98 5.49
C MET A 49 3.56 -10.07 4.61
N SER A 50 3.11 -11.32 4.78
CA SER A 50 3.57 -12.45 3.96
C SER A 50 3.10 -12.41 2.51
N ALA A 51 2.01 -11.70 2.22
CA ALA A 51 1.40 -11.57 0.89
C ALA A 51 0.83 -10.16 0.67
N GLU A 52 0.37 -9.87 -0.54
CA GLU A 52 -0.29 -8.59 -0.84
C GLU A 52 -1.61 -8.45 -0.07
N VAL A 53 -1.84 -7.27 0.53
CA VAL A 53 -3.08 -6.92 1.26
C VAL A 53 -4.08 -6.27 0.31
N ASP A 54 -5.37 -6.55 0.49
CA ASP A 54 -6.42 -5.81 -0.23
C ASP A 54 -6.51 -4.36 0.29
N PRO A 55 -6.15 -3.34 -0.50
CA PRO A 55 -6.14 -1.95 -0.05
C PRO A 55 -7.53 -1.42 0.28
N ARG A 56 -8.60 -2.08 -0.21
CA ARG A 56 -9.99 -1.65 0.01
C ARG A 56 -10.48 -1.95 1.43
N VAL A 57 -9.79 -2.83 2.16
CA VAL A 57 -10.16 -3.12 3.56
C VAL A 57 -9.59 -2.12 4.56
N LEU A 58 -8.79 -1.14 4.10
CA LEU A 58 -8.23 -0.10 4.97
C LEU A 58 -9.30 0.72 5.71
N ASP A 59 -10.45 0.98 5.11
CA ASP A 59 -11.52 1.71 5.81
C ASP A 59 -12.15 0.90 6.96
N SER A 60 -11.89 -0.41 7.02
CA SER A 60 -12.29 -1.31 8.11
C SER A 60 -11.16 -1.64 9.09
N PHE A 61 -9.97 -1.09 8.83
CA PHE A 61 -8.77 -1.31 9.61
C PHE A 61 -8.75 -0.40 10.85
N ASP A 62 -8.58 -1.01 12.02
CA ASP A 62 -8.46 -0.32 13.30
C ASP A 62 -7.14 -0.75 13.92
N ALA A 63 -6.08 0.00 13.60
CA ALA A 63 -4.85 -0.06 14.35
C ALA A 63 -4.56 1.25 15.05
N THR A 64 -4.32 1.14 16.34
CA THR A 64 -4.19 2.28 17.25
C THR A 64 -2.86 2.25 17.96
N LEU A 65 -2.30 3.43 18.18
CA LEU A 65 -1.04 3.61 18.90
C LEU A 65 -1.32 4.17 20.28
N HIS A 66 -0.72 3.57 21.30
CA HIS A 66 -0.91 3.95 22.70
C HIS A 66 0.42 4.12 23.42
N SER A 67 0.44 4.97 24.44
CA SER A 67 1.46 4.98 25.50
C SER A 67 0.75 5.18 26.83
N ALA A 68 0.88 4.21 27.74
CA ALA A 68 0.05 4.12 28.94
C ALA A 68 -1.46 4.23 28.61
N GLU A 69 -2.16 5.26 29.11
CA GLU A 69 -3.59 5.49 28.87
C GLU A 69 -3.85 6.48 27.71
N LEU A 70 -2.80 6.99 27.06
CA LEU A 70 -2.92 7.94 25.96
C LEU A 70 -2.99 7.22 24.62
N THR A 71 -3.98 7.57 23.80
CA THR A 71 -4.08 7.17 22.40
C THR A 71 -3.56 8.29 21.49
N PHE A 72 -2.83 7.92 20.44
CA PHE A 72 -2.22 8.85 19.49
C PHE A 72 -2.86 8.69 18.12
N ASP A 73 -3.03 9.82 17.43
CA ASP A 73 -3.46 9.82 16.04
C ASP A 73 -2.35 9.27 15.14
N VAL A 74 -2.77 8.39 14.23
CA VAL A 74 -1.91 7.74 13.25
C VAL A 74 -2.56 7.81 11.88
N GLU A 75 -1.78 8.10 10.85
CA GLU A 75 -2.16 7.91 9.47
C GLU A 75 -1.84 6.46 9.06
N HIS A 76 -2.75 5.82 8.33
CA HIS A 76 -2.55 4.47 7.81
C HIS A 76 -2.27 4.50 6.31
N GLU A 77 -1.26 3.75 5.89
CA GLU A 77 -0.93 3.54 4.48
C GLU A 77 -0.72 2.05 4.22
N VAL A 78 -1.27 1.55 3.10
CA VAL A 78 -0.83 0.26 2.54
C VAL A 78 0.12 0.54 1.39
N GLN A 79 1.30 -0.05 1.47
CA GLN A 79 2.23 -0.18 0.37
C GLN A 79 2.07 -1.59 -0.20
N LEU A 80 1.56 -1.75 -1.43
CA LEU A 80 1.34 -3.09 -2.00
C LEU A 80 2.63 -3.90 -2.13
N PHE A 81 3.74 -3.19 -2.30
CA PHE A 81 5.10 -3.69 -2.19
C PHE A 81 5.91 -2.65 -1.40
N SER A 82 7.03 -3.05 -0.81
CA SER A 82 7.86 -2.17 0.01
C SER A 82 8.59 -1.11 -0.84
N TRP A 83 7.98 0.05 -1.04
CA TRP A 83 8.52 1.14 -1.86
C TRP A 83 9.16 2.25 -1.02
N ARG A 84 8.76 2.39 0.24
CA ARG A 84 9.45 3.23 1.24
C ARG A 84 10.52 2.42 1.97
N GLY A 85 11.55 3.13 2.45
CA GLY A 85 12.55 2.56 3.33
C GLY A 85 11.94 2.04 4.63
N PRO A 86 12.49 0.95 5.21
CA PRO A 86 11.96 0.34 6.42
C PRO A 86 11.90 1.33 7.59
N GLY A 87 10.71 1.54 8.17
CA GLY A 87 10.48 2.45 9.29
C GLY A 87 10.72 3.92 8.99
N SER A 88 10.89 4.28 7.71
CA SER A 88 11.28 5.63 7.27
C SER A 88 10.10 6.41 6.72
N ARG A 89 9.97 7.66 7.19
CA ARG A 89 8.98 8.62 6.66
C ARG A 89 9.46 9.31 5.38
N SER A 90 10.77 9.36 5.14
CA SER A 90 11.40 10.22 4.13
C SER A 90 12.31 9.50 3.15
N ALA A 91 12.59 8.21 3.33
CA ALA A 91 13.43 7.44 2.42
C ALA A 91 12.60 6.53 1.51
N LEU A 92 13.07 6.38 0.28
CA LEU A 92 12.64 5.33 -0.63
C LEU A 92 13.41 4.03 -0.36
N ALA A 93 12.83 2.90 -0.73
CA ALA A 93 13.53 1.62 -0.67
C ALA A 93 14.39 1.40 -1.91
N ASP A 94 15.64 0.99 -1.72
CA ASP A 94 16.54 0.58 -2.81
C ASP A 94 16.28 -0.86 -3.29
N ALA A 95 15.60 -1.67 -2.47
CA ALA A 95 15.25 -3.05 -2.77
C ALA A 95 13.97 -3.47 -2.04
N ARG A 96 13.35 -4.57 -2.51
CA ARG A 96 12.23 -5.21 -1.80
C ARG A 96 12.73 -5.79 -0.47
N TRP A 97 12.23 -5.26 0.65
CA TRP A 97 12.57 -5.74 1.99
C TRP A 97 11.41 -6.50 2.66
N CYS A 98 10.20 -6.38 2.13
CA CYS A 98 9.03 -7.13 2.58
C CYS A 98 8.56 -8.11 1.49
N PRO A 99 8.33 -9.40 1.81
CA PRO A 99 7.80 -10.37 0.84
C PRO A 99 6.42 -10.00 0.30
N GLY A 100 5.55 -9.38 1.09
CA GLY A 100 4.21 -8.95 0.65
C GLY A 100 4.03 -7.43 0.70
N SER A 101 2.84 -7.01 1.12
CA SER A 101 2.55 -5.60 1.40
C SER A 101 3.15 -5.13 2.71
N VAL A 102 3.34 -3.83 2.82
CA VAL A 102 3.68 -3.15 4.07
C VAL A 102 2.47 -2.34 4.51
N LEU A 103 2.04 -2.56 5.74
CA LEU A 103 1.06 -1.73 6.41
C LEU A 103 1.79 -0.76 7.33
N SER A 104 1.68 0.52 7.00
CA SER A 104 2.40 1.60 7.65
C SER A 104 1.46 2.41 8.54
N LEU A 105 1.89 2.66 9.76
CA LEU A 105 1.26 3.56 10.72
C LEU A 105 2.22 4.72 10.96
N THR A 106 1.81 5.91 10.55
CA THR A 106 2.59 7.14 10.71
C THR A 106 1.99 7.98 11.81
N PRO A 107 2.63 8.06 13.00
CA PRO A 107 2.19 8.97 14.05
C PRO A 107 2.16 10.40 13.55
N SER A 108 1.08 11.15 13.86
CA SER A 108 0.91 12.54 13.40
C SER A 108 1.99 13.51 13.93
N GLY A 109 2.76 13.10 14.94
CA GLY A 109 3.90 13.84 15.47
C GLY A 109 5.08 12.94 15.82
N VAL A 110 6.09 13.53 16.45
CA VAL A 110 7.28 12.83 16.94
C VAL A 110 6.93 12.04 18.20
N LEU A 111 7.40 10.79 18.27
CA LEU A 111 7.24 9.97 19.46
C LEU A 111 8.15 10.50 20.58
N GLN A 112 7.66 10.52 21.80
CA GLN A 112 8.39 11.08 22.93
C GLN A 112 9.54 10.15 23.36
N PRO A 113 10.78 10.68 23.49
CA PRO A 113 11.92 9.91 23.96
C PRO A 113 11.69 9.21 25.29
N GLY A 114 12.20 7.98 25.40
CA GLY A 114 12.15 7.17 26.61
C GLY A 114 10.79 6.58 26.98
N LEU A 115 9.72 6.88 26.23
CA LEU A 115 8.40 6.27 26.44
C LEU A 115 8.26 4.92 25.72
N THR A 116 7.41 4.07 26.27
CA THR A 116 7.01 2.79 25.68
C THR A 116 5.69 2.95 24.97
N TYR A 117 5.66 2.56 23.71
CA TYR A 117 4.50 2.60 22.85
C TYR A 117 4.00 1.19 22.56
N ARG A 118 2.68 1.05 22.44
CA ARG A 118 2.01 -0.19 22.10
C ARG A 118 1.05 0.02 20.95
N ILE A 119 1.13 -0.84 19.93
CA ILE A 119 0.14 -0.92 18.85
C ILE A 119 -0.86 -2.01 19.20
N GLN A 120 -2.12 -1.76 18.87
CA GLN A 120 -3.17 -2.76 18.86
C GLN A 120 -3.73 -2.88 17.46
N LEU A 121 -3.89 -4.10 16.96
CA LEU A 121 -4.43 -4.40 15.64
C LEU A 121 -5.61 -5.37 15.75
N ARG A 122 -6.70 -5.11 15.02
CA ARG A 122 -7.83 -6.05 14.86
C ARG A 122 -7.55 -7.11 13.77
N PRO A 123 -8.12 -8.32 13.89
CA PRO A 123 -8.01 -9.38 12.87
C PRO A 123 -8.96 -9.16 11.68
N ALA A 124 -8.96 -7.96 11.10
CA ALA A 124 -9.86 -7.58 10.01
C ALA A 124 -9.15 -7.45 8.64
N LEU A 125 -7.82 -7.53 8.62
CA LEU A 125 -7.04 -7.48 7.39
C LEU A 125 -7.32 -8.73 6.53
N LEU A 126 -7.44 -8.49 5.22
CA LEU A 126 -7.55 -9.53 4.22
C LEU A 126 -6.40 -9.42 3.22
N GLY A 127 -5.85 -10.57 2.87
CA GLY A 127 -4.98 -10.72 1.71
C GLY A 127 -5.75 -10.43 0.43
N TRP A 128 -5.02 -10.13 -0.62
CA TRP A 128 -5.56 -9.76 -1.92
C TRP A 128 -6.45 -10.84 -2.54
N ALA A 129 -6.21 -12.12 -2.25
CA ALA A 129 -7.03 -13.24 -2.69
C ALA A 129 -8.05 -13.70 -1.63
N GLY A 130 -8.22 -12.94 -0.55
CA GLY A 130 -9.17 -13.21 0.52
C GLY A 130 -8.59 -14.02 1.69
N GLU A 131 -7.26 -14.15 1.78
CA GLU A 131 -6.58 -14.79 2.90
C GLU A 131 -6.89 -14.04 4.20
N ALA A 132 -7.31 -14.75 5.24
CA ALA A 132 -7.49 -14.15 6.56
C ALA A 132 -6.14 -14.00 7.27
N LEU A 133 -6.03 -12.99 8.14
CA LEU A 133 -4.89 -12.82 9.02
C LEU A 133 -4.74 -14.04 9.96
N ASP A 134 -3.53 -14.58 10.08
CA ASP A 134 -3.21 -15.69 10.97
C ASP A 134 -3.31 -15.23 12.42
N THR A 135 -4.39 -15.61 13.10
CA THR A 135 -4.63 -15.30 14.51
C THR A 135 -4.09 -16.33 15.48
N ASP A 136 -3.54 -17.44 14.98
CA ASP A 136 -2.92 -18.48 15.80
C ASP A 136 -1.43 -18.19 16.07
N ALA A 137 -0.85 -17.23 15.35
CA ALA A 137 0.52 -16.76 15.52
C ALA A 137 0.74 -15.99 16.86
N ASP A 138 2.02 -15.78 17.21
CA ASP A 138 2.39 -15.01 18.39
C ASP A 138 1.94 -13.54 18.30
N GLY A 139 1.58 -12.96 19.45
CA GLY A 139 1.18 -11.56 19.58
C GLY A 139 -0.34 -11.32 19.65
N TRP A 140 -1.15 -12.34 19.33
CA TRP A 140 -2.61 -12.29 19.49
C TRP A 140 -3.03 -12.61 20.93
N SER A 141 -3.82 -11.73 21.53
CA SER A 141 -4.45 -11.97 22.83
C SER A 141 -5.74 -11.18 23.00
N PRO A 142 -6.68 -11.62 23.84
CA PRO A 142 -7.88 -10.85 24.13
C PRO A 142 -7.54 -9.57 24.89
N ASN A 143 -8.18 -8.46 24.52
CA ASN A 143 -8.14 -7.21 25.29
C ASN A 143 -9.05 -7.29 26.54
N ALA A 144 -9.21 -6.18 27.25
CA ALA A 144 -10.05 -6.11 28.45
C ALA A 144 -11.53 -6.45 28.19
N ASP A 145 -12.02 -6.22 26.97
CA ASP A 145 -13.39 -6.51 26.53
C ASP A 145 -13.55 -7.95 26.01
N GLY A 146 -12.46 -8.73 25.96
CA GLY A 146 -12.44 -10.09 25.43
C GLY A 146 -12.26 -10.17 23.90
N ASP A 147 -12.12 -9.04 23.22
CA ASP A 147 -11.88 -9.01 21.79
C ASP A 147 -10.43 -9.36 21.46
N LEU A 148 -10.23 -10.22 20.46
CA LEU A 148 -8.89 -10.58 20.00
C LEU A 148 -8.19 -9.38 19.36
N ARG A 149 -6.94 -9.12 19.77
CA ARG A 149 -6.07 -8.07 19.25
C ARG A 149 -4.65 -8.59 19.12
N TRP A 150 -3.94 -8.13 18.08
CA TRP A 150 -2.51 -8.31 17.97
C TRP A 150 -1.79 -7.12 18.58
N PHE A 151 -0.67 -7.36 19.25
CA PHE A 151 0.07 -6.34 19.98
C PHE A 151 1.53 -6.28 19.61
N LEU A 152 2.01 -5.06 19.39
CA LEU A 152 3.42 -4.72 19.29
C LEU A 152 3.77 -3.75 20.40
N GLU A 153 4.86 -3.98 21.12
CA GLU A 153 5.40 -3.03 22.08
C GLU A 153 6.83 -2.67 21.69
N PHE A 154 7.19 -1.39 21.80
CA PHE A 154 8.55 -0.90 21.62
C PHE A 154 8.77 0.36 22.45
N ARG A 155 10.04 0.67 22.73
CA ARG A 155 10.44 1.88 23.45
C ARG A 155 11.28 2.78 22.56
N VAL A 156 10.98 4.07 22.63
CA VAL A 156 11.70 5.12 21.89
C VAL A 156 13.02 5.44 22.61
N ALA A 157 14.08 5.59 21.83
CA ALA A 157 15.41 5.93 22.32
C ALA A 157 15.41 7.22 23.16
N GLY A 158 16.31 7.29 24.14
CA GLY A 158 16.44 8.42 25.06
C GLY A 158 15.76 8.21 26.41
N SER A 159 15.70 9.28 27.18
CA SER A 159 15.13 9.35 28.52
C SER A 159 13.86 10.19 28.51
N PRO A 160 12.89 9.89 29.41
CA PRO A 160 11.73 10.75 29.58
C PRO A 160 12.17 12.18 29.93
N GLY A 161 11.74 13.15 29.11
CA GLY A 161 12.09 14.56 29.25
C GLY A 161 13.28 15.02 28.40
N ASP A 162 13.91 14.13 27.64
CA ASP A 162 14.81 14.55 26.57
C ASP A 162 14.02 15.28 25.47
N ASP A 163 14.64 16.27 24.84
CA ASP A 163 14.03 17.01 23.74
C ASP A 163 13.81 16.09 22.53
N ALA A 164 12.58 16.09 22.00
CA ALA A 164 12.27 15.42 20.75
C ALA A 164 12.80 16.26 19.57
N PRO A 165 13.17 15.64 18.43
CA PRO A 165 13.45 16.37 17.20
C PRO A 165 12.33 17.38 16.86
N ASP A 166 12.71 18.62 16.54
CA ASP A 166 11.75 19.68 16.19
C ASP A 166 11.11 19.46 14.81
N ASP A 167 11.85 18.81 13.89
CA ASP A 167 11.45 18.62 12.50
C ASP A 167 11.18 17.14 12.19
N VAL A 168 10.01 16.88 11.59
CA VAL A 168 9.69 15.59 10.96
C VAL A 168 10.07 15.68 9.49
N PRO A 169 11.09 14.94 9.02
CA PRO A 169 11.46 14.97 7.62
C PRO A 169 10.33 14.40 6.76
N ALA A 170 9.91 15.17 5.75
CA ALA A 170 8.98 14.71 4.74
C ALA A 170 9.71 13.92 3.65
N LEU A 171 9.00 13.02 2.97
CA LEU A 171 9.48 12.44 1.72
C LEU A 171 9.59 13.54 0.66
N ASP A 172 10.72 13.56 -0.05
CA ASP A 172 10.90 14.46 -1.18
C ASP A 172 9.78 14.30 -2.21
N VAL A 173 9.48 15.36 -2.96
CA VAL A 173 8.51 15.29 -4.04
C VAL A 173 9.04 14.34 -5.11
N GLY A 174 8.20 13.40 -5.54
CA GLY A 174 8.52 12.42 -6.56
C GLY A 174 8.65 13.00 -7.96
N PRO A 175 9.14 12.19 -8.91
CA PRO A 175 9.29 12.64 -10.28
C PRO A 175 7.93 12.99 -10.88
N THR A 176 7.89 13.90 -11.84
CA THR A 176 6.70 14.13 -12.66
C THR A 176 6.59 13.06 -13.76
N LEU A 177 5.42 12.95 -14.41
CA LEU A 177 5.25 12.01 -15.50
C LEU A 177 6.20 12.34 -16.66
N THR A 178 6.40 13.63 -16.98
CA THR A 178 7.37 14.07 -17.98
C THR A 178 8.78 13.57 -17.67
N GLN A 179 9.18 13.59 -16.40
CA GLN A 179 10.48 13.05 -15.99
C GLN A 179 10.54 11.52 -16.15
N LEU A 180 9.43 10.79 -16.00
CA LEU A 180 9.40 9.34 -16.26
C LEU A 180 9.53 8.98 -17.76
N PHE A 181 9.49 9.96 -18.66
CA PHE A 181 9.70 9.81 -20.11
C PHE A 181 11.12 10.23 -20.56
N GLU A 182 11.96 10.75 -19.68
CA GLU A 182 13.34 11.11 -20.03
C GLU A 182 14.17 9.89 -20.48
N PRO A 183 15.25 10.08 -21.26
CA PRO A 183 16.06 8.96 -21.75
C PRO A 183 16.56 8.05 -20.63
N GLY A 184 16.29 6.75 -20.73
CA GLY A 184 16.61 5.74 -19.72
C GLY A 184 15.52 5.52 -18.67
N GLU A 185 14.46 6.32 -18.65
CA GLU A 185 13.36 6.23 -17.68
C GLU A 185 12.28 5.25 -18.10
N LEU A 186 11.42 4.83 -17.18
CA LEU A 186 10.47 3.74 -17.41
C LEU A 186 9.62 3.91 -18.68
N PHE A 187 9.14 5.12 -18.94
CA PHE A 187 8.31 5.43 -20.11
C PHE A 187 9.13 6.02 -21.27
N ASP A 188 10.46 5.94 -21.24
CA ASP A 188 11.31 6.26 -22.39
C ASP A 188 10.85 5.44 -23.62
N PRO A 189 10.45 6.08 -24.73
CA PRO A 189 10.07 5.40 -25.97
C PRO A 189 11.11 4.46 -26.56
N GLN A 190 12.38 4.58 -26.16
CA GLN A 190 13.48 3.71 -26.57
C GLN A 190 13.62 2.46 -25.68
N ARG A 191 12.94 2.39 -24.52
CA ARG A 191 12.96 1.20 -23.66
C ARG A 191 11.88 0.21 -24.08
N ALA A 192 12.24 -1.07 -24.08
CA ALA A 192 11.33 -2.15 -24.44
C ALA A 192 10.12 -2.29 -23.48
N ALA A 193 10.25 -1.84 -22.22
CA ALA A 193 9.24 -2.02 -21.18
C ALA A 193 7.86 -1.43 -21.54
N CYS A 194 7.81 -0.38 -22.37
CA CYS A 194 6.56 0.27 -22.78
C CYS A 194 6.38 0.32 -24.29
N GLY A 195 7.23 -0.35 -25.07
CA GLY A 195 7.24 -0.29 -26.53
C GLY A 195 5.91 -0.69 -27.20
N CYS A 196 5.13 -1.59 -26.57
CA CYS A 196 3.80 -1.96 -27.07
C CYS A 196 2.81 -0.78 -27.03
N HIS A 197 2.96 0.12 -26.06
CA HIS A 197 2.09 1.29 -25.86
C HIS A 197 2.62 2.56 -26.54
N GLN A 198 3.72 2.45 -27.29
CA GLN A 198 4.46 3.57 -27.89
C GLN A 198 4.61 3.45 -29.42
N GLY A 199 4.22 2.31 -29.97
CA GLY A 199 4.52 1.93 -31.35
C GLY A 199 3.28 1.66 -32.20
N THR A 200 3.44 0.77 -33.19
CA THR A 200 2.41 0.45 -34.20
C THR A 200 1.38 -0.58 -33.72
N ASP A 201 1.43 -1.03 -32.46
CA ASP A 201 0.36 -1.87 -31.92
C ASP A 201 -0.86 -1.00 -31.62
N GLU A 202 -1.71 -0.86 -32.64
CA GLU A 202 -2.93 -0.07 -32.57
C GLU A 202 -3.85 -0.52 -31.43
N LEU A 203 -3.83 -1.80 -31.03
CA LEU A 203 -4.69 -2.31 -29.96
C LEU A 203 -4.18 -1.91 -28.58
N ALA A 204 -2.87 -1.95 -28.38
CA ALA A 204 -2.25 -1.51 -27.13
C ALA A 204 -2.36 0.01 -26.97
N SER A 205 -2.01 0.78 -28.01
CA SER A 205 -2.11 2.24 -28.02
C SER A 205 -3.56 2.74 -27.91
N ALA A 206 -4.54 2.03 -28.49
CA ALA A 206 -5.95 2.38 -28.32
C ALA A 206 -6.47 2.15 -26.88
N ARG A 207 -5.79 1.31 -26.08
CA ARG A 207 -6.16 1.07 -24.68
C ARG A 207 -5.44 2.00 -23.71
N LEU A 208 -4.16 2.26 -23.99
CA LEU A 208 -3.29 3.16 -23.27
C LEU A 208 -2.16 3.59 -24.21
N ASP A 209 -2.11 4.88 -24.53
CA ASP A 209 -1.08 5.50 -25.34
C ASP A 209 -0.03 6.13 -24.42
N LEU A 210 1.19 5.58 -24.47
CA LEU A 210 2.37 6.05 -23.75
C LEU A 210 3.40 6.66 -24.70
N SER A 211 3.00 7.10 -25.90
CA SER A 211 3.93 7.69 -26.89
C SER A 211 4.36 9.12 -26.54
N ASP A 212 3.58 9.83 -25.75
CA ASP A 212 3.81 11.22 -25.34
C ASP A 212 3.35 11.44 -23.88
N PRO A 213 4.12 12.21 -23.07
CA PRO A 213 3.79 12.42 -21.66
C PRO A 213 2.46 13.16 -21.42
N GLN A 214 2.04 14.08 -22.29
CA GLN A 214 0.73 14.75 -22.16
C GLN A 214 -0.40 13.74 -22.41
N ILE A 215 -0.32 12.99 -23.51
CA ILE A 215 -1.32 11.98 -23.85
C ILE A 215 -1.40 10.91 -22.75
N ALA A 216 -0.24 10.42 -22.30
CA ALA A 216 -0.16 9.43 -21.23
C ALA A 216 -0.77 9.96 -19.92
N TRP A 217 -0.50 11.21 -19.56
CA TRP A 217 -1.07 11.81 -18.35
C TRP A 217 -2.59 11.85 -18.39
N GLU A 218 -3.16 12.29 -19.51
CA GLU A 218 -4.61 12.33 -19.69
C GLU A 218 -5.24 10.93 -19.58
N GLN A 219 -4.60 9.92 -20.17
CA GLN A 219 -5.12 8.54 -20.16
C GLN A 219 -4.89 7.80 -18.84
N LEU A 220 -3.84 8.14 -18.10
CA LEU A 220 -3.52 7.53 -16.80
C LEU A 220 -4.29 8.21 -15.65
N VAL A 221 -4.32 9.54 -15.61
CA VAL A 221 -4.75 10.32 -14.44
C VAL A 221 -6.16 10.88 -14.60
N LEU A 222 -6.57 11.32 -15.79
CA LEU A 222 -7.92 11.87 -16.01
C LEU A 222 -8.97 10.82 -16.32
N ARG A 223 -8.56 9.56 -16.51
CA ARG A 223 -9.47 8.44 -16.78
C ARG A 223 -10.28 8.08 -15.53
N THR A 224 -11.59 8.28 -15.60
CA THR A 224 -12.51 8.12 -14.46
C THR A 224 -13.15 6.73 -14.36
N GLY A 225 -12.98 5.87 -15.37
CA GLY A 225 -13.51 4.51 -15.36
C GLY A 225 -12.74 3.60 -14.40
N THR A 226 -13.46 2.72 -13.70
CA THR A 226 -12.84 1.68 -12.87
C THR A 226 -12.39 0.50 -13.71
N GLU A 227 -11.25 -0.06 -13.32
CA GLU A 227 -10.64 -1.23 -13.92
C GLU A 227 -11.10 -2.51 -13.20
N SER A 228 -10.55 -3.66 -13.59
CA SER A 228 -11.00 -4.97 -13.10
C SER A 228 -10.96 -5.17 -11.57
N THR A 229 -10.07 -4.45 -10.86
CA THR A 229 -9.98 -4.49 -9.40
C THR A 229 -10.95 -3.52 -8.70
N GLY A 230 -11.66 -2.68 -9.47
CA GLY A 230 -12.50 -1.59 -8.96
C GLY A 230 -11.74 -0.27 -8.76
N ALA A 231 -10.41 -0.26 -8.94
CA ALA A 231 -9.58 0.94 -8.90
C ALA A 231 -9.64 1.70 -10.22
N VAL A 232 -9.44 3.03 -10.18
CA VAL A 232 -9.13 3.82 -11.39
C VAL A 232 -7.69 3.53 -11.86
N MET A 233 -7.35 3.97 -13.07
CA MET A 233 -6.02 3.73 -13.64
C MET A 233 -4.89 4.26 -12.74
N VAL A 234 -4.95 5.55 -12.39
CA VAL A 234 -4.11 6.18 -11.36
C VAL A 234 -5.00 6.93 -10.38
N SER A 235 -4.82 6.65 -9.09
CA SER A 235 -5.43 7.39 -7.99
C SER A 235 -4.36 8.26 -7.34
N PRO A 236 -4.32 9.58 -7.63
CA PRO A 236 -3.32 10.48 -7.06
C PRO A 236 -3.24 10.36 -5.54
N ARG A 237 -2.01 10.36 -5.01
CA ARG A 237 -1.68 10.17 -3.58
C ARG A 237 -1.98 8.79 -2.99
N ARG A 238 -2.52 7.84 -3.78
CA ARG A 238 -2.88 6.49 -3.30
C ARG A 238 -2.28 5.43 -4.23
N PRO A 239 -0.97 5.12 -4.13
CA PRO A 239 -0.31 4.14 -4.99
C PRO A 239 -0.97 2.75 -4.91
N SER A 240 -1.32 2.31 -3.71
CA SER A 240 -1.98 1.01 -3.50
C SER A 240 -3.40 0.94 -4.02
N GLU A 241 -4.04 2.06 -4.36
CA GLU A 241 -5.37 2.09 -4.98
C GLU A 241 -5.31 2.42 -6.46
N SER A 242 -4.11 2.43 -7.06
CA SER A 242 -3.92 2.71 -8.47
C SER A 242 -3.81 1.40 -9.25
N TYR A 243 -4.72 1.19 -10.21
CA TYR A 243 -4.70 -0.02 -11.03
C TYR A 243 -3.39 -0.19 -11.81
N LEU A 244 -2.71 0.90 -12.15
CA LEU A 244 -1.36 0.84 -12.72
C LEU A 244 -0.41 0.01 -11.85
N ILE A 245 -0.36 0.25 -10.53
CA ILE A 245 0.49 -0.54 -9.62
C ILE A 245 0.05 -2.01 -9.63
N HIS A 246 -1.26 -2.29 -9.56
CA HIS A 246 -1.77 -3.66 -9.60
C HIS A 246 -1.35 -4.40 -10.88
N LYS A 247 -1.28 -3.68 -11.99
CA LYS A 247 -0.93 -4.21 -13.31
C LYS A 247 0.57 -4.48 -13.47
N LEU A 248 1.40 -3.73 -12.75
CA LEU A 248 2.86 -3.85 -12.75
C LEU A 248 3.36 -4.94 -11.79
N LEU A 249 2.58 -5.24 -10.75
CA LEU A 249 2.90 -6.28 -9.78
C LEU A 249 2.61 -7.69 -10.30
N ARG A 250 3.36 -8.64 -9.75
CA ARG A 250 3.28 -10.07 -10.04
C ARG A 250 3.37 -10.84 -8.74
N THR A 251 2.73 -12.00 -8.70
CA THR A 251 2.97 -13.00 -7.65
C THR A 251 4.39 -13.58 -7.78
N ASP A 252 4.83 -14.33 -6.77
CA ASP A 252 6.11 -15.04 -6.82
C ASP A 252 6.20 -16.06 -7.99
N SER A 253 5.06 -16.57 -8.45
CA SER A 253 4.99 -17.44 -9.64
C SER A 253 5.04 -16.67 -10.96
N GLY A 254 5.12 -15.33 -10.92
CA GLY A 254 5.17 -14.45 -12.09
C GLY A 254 3.80 -14.11 -12.70
N GLU A 255 2.72 -14.56 -12.07
CA GLU A 255 1.33 -14.37 -12.51
C GLU A 255 0.80 -12.98 -12.09
N PRO A 256 -0.25 -12.45 -12.75
CA PRO A 256 -0.86 -11.20 -12.29
C PRO A 256 -1.54 -11.41 -10.93
N LEU A 257 -1.70 -10.32 -10.18
CA LEU A 257 -2.50 -10.36 -8.95
C LEU A 257 -3.94 -10.83 -9.24
N HIS A 258 -4.56 -11.51 -8.28
CA HIS A 258 -5.92 -12.03 -8.43
C HIS A 258 -6.90 -10.93 -8.88
N ALA A 259 -7.84 -11.28 -9.76
CA ALA A 259 -8.81 -10.37 -10.38
C ALA A 259 -8.24 -9.25 -11.28
N VAL A 260 -6.92 -9.10 -11.44
CA VAL A 260 -6.35 -8.22 -12.47
C VAL A 260 -6.59 -8.83 -13.85
N ARG A 261 -7.24 -8.08 -14.75
CA ARG A 261 -7.59 -8.57 -16.08
C ARG A 261 -6.38 -8.56 -17.02
N GLY A 262 -6.11 -9.72 -17.64
CA GLY A 262 -5.00 -9.92 -18.58
C GLY A 262 -3.65 -10.08 -17.87
N GLY A 263 -2.60 -10.44 -18.62
CA GLY A 263 -1.26 -10.65 -18.05
C GLY A 263 -0.64 -9.40 -17.42
N PRO A 264 0.33 -9.55 -16.50
CA PRO A 264 1.05 -8.42 -15.90
C PRO A 264 1.84 -7.64 -16.96
N MET A 265 2.17 -6.39 -16.65
CA MET A 265 2.97 -5.52 -17.53
C MET A 265 4.32 -5.15 -16.89
N PRO A 266 5.41 -5.07 -17.68
CA PRO A 266 5.51 -5.54 -19.07
C PRO A 266 5.37 -7.06 -19.15
N PRO A 267 4.98 -7.66 -20.29
CA PRO A 267 4.64 -9.09 -20.35
C PRO A 267 5.83 -10.02 -20.13
N ASP A 268 7.00 -9.67 -20.64
CA ASP A 268 8.17 -10.57 -20.71
C ASP A 268 8.89 -10.75 -19.37
N ALA A 269 8.96 -9.70 -18.56
CA ALA A 269 9.69 -9.70 -17.29
C ALA A 269 9.07 -8.70 -16.29
N PRO A 270 9.24 -8.89 -14.97
CA PRO A 270 8.92 -7.86 -13.99
C PRO A 270 9.77 -6.61 -14.21
N LEU A 271 9.23 -5.45 -13.84
CA LEU A 271 10.04 -4.23 -13.75
C LEU A 271 11.09 -4.35 -12.63
N PRO A 272 12.27 -3.73 -12.80
CA PRO A 272 13.18 -3.49 -11.70
C PRO A 272 12.47 -2.79 -10.53
N HIS A 273 12.83 -3.15 -9.30
CA HIS A 273 12.21 -2.57 -8.10
C HIS A 273 12.33 -1.03 -8.08
N ALA A 274 13.49 -0.48 -8.48
CA ALA A 274 13.67 0.96 -8.61
C ALA A 274 12.66 1.63 -9.55
N ASP A 275 12.31 1.01 -10.69
CA ASP A 275 11.30 1.55 -11.61
C ASP A 275 9.91 1.51 -10.97
N LEU A 276 9.57 0.43 -10.25
CA LEU A 276 8.31 0.35 -9.48
C LEU A 276 8.23 1.44 -8.41
N VAL A 277 9.30 1.64 -7.65
CA VAL A 277 9.41 2.69 -6.62
C VAL A 277 9.17 4.07 -7.24
N ARG A 278 9.76 4.36 -8.40
CA ARG A 278 9.55 5.65 -9.08
C ARG A 278 8.11 5.89 -9.48
N VAL A 279 7.41 4.88 -9.99
CA VAL A 279 5.98 4.99 -10.30
C VAL A 279 5.15 5.20 -9.03
N ALA A 280 5.41 4.41 -7.99
CA ALA A 280 4.72 4.57 -6.70
C ALA A 280 4.95 5.96 -6.12
N HIS A 281 6.18 6.48 -6.19
CA HIS A 281 6.55 7.80 -5.68
C HIS A 281 5.92 8.94 -6.49
N TRP A 282 5.87 8.82 -7.82
CA TRP A 282 5.11 9.74 -8.67
C TRP A 282 3.63 9.80 -8.27
N ILE A 283 2.99 8.64 -8.10
CA ILE A 283 1.58 8.56 -7.69
C ILE A 283 1.40 9.15 -6.28
N ALA A 284 2.24 8.77 -5.32
CA ALA A 284 2.21 9.27 -3.94
C ALA A 284 2.34 10.81 -3.90
N SER A 285 3.12 11.38 -4.83
CA SER A 285 3.33 12.82 -4.97
C SER A 285 2.20 13.56 -5.70
N GLY A 286 1.10 12.85 -6.00
CA GLY A 286 -0.09 13.42 -6.63
C GLY A 286 -0.16 13.22 -8.15
N ALA A 287 0.66 12.32 -8.70
CA ALA A 287 0.66 12.00 -10.13
C ALA A 287 0.82 13.24 -11.04
N LEU A 288 1.79 14.09 -10.70
CA LEU A 288 2.06 15.35 -11.40
C LEU A 288 2.56 15.11 -12.82
N GLN A 289 2.22 16.02 -13.74
CA GLN A 289 2.67 15.94 -15.13
C GLN A 289 4.10 16.46 -15.31
#